data_AF-A0A2G8SAD1-F1
#
_entry.id   AF-A0A2G8SAD1-F1
#
_cell.length_a   1.000
_cell.length_b   1.000
_cell.length_c   1.000
_cell.angle_alpha   90.00
_cell.angle_beta   90.00
_cell.angle_gamma   90.00
#
_symmetry.space_group_name_H-M   'P 1'
#
loop_
_entity.id
_entity.type
_entity.pdbx_description
1 polymer ?
#
loop_
_entity_poly.entity_id
_entity_poly.type
_entity_poly.pdbx_seq_one_letter_code
_entity_poly.pdbx_strand_id
1 'polypeptide(L)'
;MSSFFRYFMTSASDRHSRWAPCDVLRANHISYIHWYEDALRHYGSKTIVFFLYLIVDSVNDAETCLRSAGWTPATLPKYSPQYYDPAIDEQTVLVFGDDPEAVVILLSADPWPGVGVSSSESAGDCAPCPYPTLSKLYNALAQRSLDTDCDAFRCYLNLQLAYLYLHCAELASPDFVLTLPEDIRQYHLDWASETLCIQAPQTIQHEREVRERARRGDWVLMYQGSAEVGGLKIDREYEAALLARVSAKAGVTQTERT
;
A
#
# COMPACT_ATOMS: atom_id res chain seq x y z
N MET A 1 20.11 -34.91 -31.30
CA MET A 1 18.87 -34.51 -32.00
C MET A 1 17.67 -35.01 -31.19
N SER A 2 17.04 -34.16 -30.40
CA SER A 2 15.59 -33.90 -30.46
C SER A 2 15.23 -33.00 -29.27
N SER A 3 14.78 -31.81 -29.62
CA SER A 3 14.37 -30.71 -28.75
C SER A 3 13.04 -31.04 -28.08
N PHE A 4 12.95 -30.84 -26.77
CA PHE A 4 11.70 -30.88 -26.01
C PHE A 4 11.49 -29.52 -25.33
N PHE A 5 11.45 -28.45 -26.13
CA PHE A 5 10.86 -27.17 -25.68
C PHE A 5 9.34 -27.27 -25.84
N ARG A 6 8.64 -27.53 -24.73
CA ARG A 6 7.18 -27.31 -24.66
C ARG A 6 6.92 -25.81 -24.71
N TYR A 7 6.48 -25.35 -25.86
CA TYR A 7 5.70 -24.12 -26.00
C TYR A 7 4.43 -24.25 -25.13
N PHE A 8 4.40 -23.59 -23.98
CA PHE A 8 3.13 -23.25 -23.35
C PHE A 8 2.53 -22.10 -24.16
N MET A 9 1.76 -22.43 -25.20
CA MET A 9 0.82 -21.48 -25.80
C MET A 9 -0.33 -21.29 -24.80
N THR A 10 -0.23 -20.25 -23.99
CA THR A 10 -1.38 -19.65 -23.31
C THR A 10 -2.37 -19.19 -24.39
N SER A 11 -3.64 -19.57 -24.24
CA SER A 11 -4.68 -19.21 -25.20
C SER A 11 -4.81 -17.68 -25.31
N ALA A 12 -5.33 -17.17 -26.42
CA ALA A 12 -5.57 -15.72 -26.57
C ALA A 12 -6.46 -15.14 -25.44
N SER A 13 -7.33 -15.95 -24.83
CA SER A 13 -8.17 -15.56 -23.69
C SER A 13 -7.39 -15.36 -22.39
N ASP A 14 -6.22 -15.97 -22.25
CA ASP A 14 -5.42 -15.94 -21.01
C ASP A 14 -4.57 -14.66 -20.92
N ARG A 15 -4.25 -14.09 -22.09
CA ARG A 15 -3.47 -12.84 -22.21
C ARG A 15 -4.25 -11.57 -21.82
N HIS A 16 -5.56 -11.67 -21.68
CA HIS A 16 -6.43 -10.61 -21.16
C HIS A 16 -6.73 -10.75 -19.66
N SER A 17 -6.17 -11.77 -19.00
CA SER A 17 -6.22 -11.84 -17.54
C SER A 17 -5.42 -10.70 -16.94
N ARG A 18 -5.94 -10.01 -15.92
CA ARG A 18 -5.18 -9.02 -15.15
C ARG A 18 -3.88 -9.59 -14.57
N TRP A 19 -3.80 -10.93 -14.43
CA TRP A 19 -2.64 -11.65 -13.91
C TRP A 19 -1.66 -12.11 -15.00
N ALA A 20 -1.96 -11.90 -16.29
CA ALA A 20 -1.08 -12.23 -17.39
C ALA A 20 0.38 -11.71 -17.24
N PRO A 21 0.66 -10.49 -16.74
CA PRO A 21 2.04 -10.04 -16.59
C PRO A 21 2.77 -10.85 -15.51
N CYS A 22 2.06 -11.31 -14.47
CA CYS A 22 2.62 -12.15 -13.42
C CYS A 22 3.08 -13.51 -13.97
N ASP A 23 2.33 -14.09 -14.88
CA ASP A 23 2.70 -15.36 -15.52
C ASP A 23 3.93 -15.20 -16.42
N VAL A 24 4.05 -14.08 -17.14
CA VAL A 24 5.24 -13.75 -17.93
C VAL A 24 6.47 -13.58 -17.04
N LEU A 25 6.37 -12.80 -15.97
CA LEU A 25 7.48 -12.57 -15.04
C LEU A 25 7.93 -13.89 -14.38
N ARG A 26 6.98 -14.70 -13.91
CA ARG A 26 7.27 -16.02 -13.30
C ARG A 26 7.96 -16.97 -14.28
N ALA A 27 7.50 -17.01 -15.53
CA ALA A 27 8.10 -17.86 -16.57
C ALA A 27 9.55 -17.46 -16.93
N ASN A 28 9.94 -16.21 -16.63
CA ASN A 28 11.28 -15.68 -16.87
C ASN A 28 12.08 -15.51 -15.57
N HIS A 29 11.64 -16.12 -14.47
CA HIS A 29 12.30 -16.06 -13.16
C HIS A 29 12.53 -14.63 -12.64
N ILE A 30 11.64 -13.70 -12.99
CA ILE A 30 11.63 -12.36 -12.42
C ILE A 30 10.71 -12.38 -11.21
N SER A 31 11.30 -12.20 -10.04
CA SER A 31 10.58 -12.11 -8.78
C SER A 31 9.74 -10.84 -8.76
N TYR A 32 8.53 -10.92 -8.22
CA TYR A 32 7.66 -9.78 -8.00
C TYR A 32 6.83 -9.99 -6.73
N ILE A 33 6.25 -8.91 -6.19
CA ILE A 33 5.30 -8.91 -5.08
C ILE A 33 4.07 -8.09 -5.49
N HIS A 34 2.87 -8.62 -5.23
CA HIS A 34 1.63 -7.85 -5.39
C HIS A 34 1.54 -6.73 -4.35
N TRP A 35 1.16 -5.55 -4.80
CA TRP A 35 1.17 -4.34 -3.98
C TRP A 35 -0.19 -3.63 -3.90
N TYR A 36 -0.25 -2.60 -3.05
CA TYR A 36 -1.42 -1.75 -2.79
C TYR A 36 -2.74 -2.52 -2.66
N GLU A 37 -3.74 -2.22 -3.49
CA GLU A 37 -5.10 -2.72 -3.32
C GLU A 37 -5.20 -4.25 -3.40
N ASP A 38 -4.33 -4.89 -4.19
CA ASP A 38 -4.26 -6.36 -4.23
C ASP A 38 -3.71 -6.93 -2.93
N ALA A 39 -2.68 -6.30 -2.34
CA ALA A 39 -2.16 -6.69 -1.03
C ALA A 39 -3.19 -6.42 0.09
N LEU A 40 -3.89 -5.28 0.05
CA LEU A 40 -4.97 -4.98 0.98
C LEU A 40 -6.10 -6.02 0.91
N ARG A 41 -6.51 -6.39 -0.31
CA ARG A 41 -7.57 -7.38 -0.53
C ARG A 41 -7.15 -8.77 -0.04
N HIS A 42 -5.87 -9.14 -0.19
CA HIS A 42 -5.32 -10.35 0.41
C HIS A 42 -5.51 -10.37 1.93
N TYR A 43 -5.37 -9.23 2.61
CA TYR A 43 -5.59 -9.06 4.05
C TYR A 43 -7.04 -8.74 4.45
N GLY A 44 -8.01 -8.98 3.57
CA GLY A 44 -9.44 -8.88 3.87
C GLY A 44 -10.08 -7.51 3.60
N SER A 45 -9.33 -6.54 3.08
CA SER A 45 -9.90 -5.25 2.68
C SER A 45 -10.94 -5.40 1.56
N LYS A 46 -12.02 -4.63 1.67
CA LYS A 46 -13.09 -4.55 0.67
C LYS A 46 -12.88 -3.42 -0.33
N THR A 47 -11.67 -2.84 -0.38
CA THR A 47 -11.34 -1.77 -1.33
C THR A 47 -11.55 -2.21 -2.79
N ILE A 48 -11.83 -1.24 -3.65
CA ILE A 48 -11.88 -1.43 -5.10
C ILE A 48 -10.44 -1.52 -5.60
N VAL A 49 -10.17 -2.49 -6.47
CA VAL A 49 -8.85 -2.64 -7.11
C VAL A 49 -8.93 -1.98 -8.48
N PHE A 50 -8.03 -1.03 -8.74
CA PHE A 50 -8.01 -0.28 -9.99
C PHE A 50 -7.03 -0.87 -10.99
N PHE A 51 -5.75 -0.92 -10.64
CA PHE A 51 -4.68 -1.43 -11.49
C PHE A 51 -3.87 -2.50 -10.78
N LEU A 52 -3.14 -3.30 -11.54
CA LEU A 52 -2.20 -4.26 -10.97
C LEU A 52 -0.86 -3.54 -10.66
N TYR A 53 -0.56 -3.38 -9.37
CA TYR A 53 0.75 -2.90 -8.90
C TYR A 53 1.62 -4.06 -8.48
N LEU A 54 2.83 -4.11 -9.03
CA LEU A 54 3.85 -5.09 -8.69
C LEU A 54 5.12 -4.38 -8.20
N ILE A 55 5.64 -4.79 -7.06
CA ILE A 55 7.01 -4.47 -6.63
C ILE A 55 7.96 -5.48 -7.24
N VAL A 56 9.06 -5.02 -7.83
CA VAL A 56 10.12 -5.83 -8.44
C VAL A 56 11.49 -5.36 -7.98
N ASP A 57 12.48 -6.25 -7.97
CA ASP A 57 13.86 -5.88 -7.61
C ASP A 57 14.49 -4.95 -8.67
N SER A 58 14.13 -5.12 -9.94
CA SER A 58 14.62 -4.31 -11.07
C SER A 58 13.47 -3.98 -12.01
N VAL A 59 13.06 -2.71 -12.03
CA VAL A 59 12.00 -2.21 -12.92
C VAL A 59 12.41 -2.39 -14.38
N ASN A 60 13.68 -2.14 -14.70
CA ASN A 60 14.21 -2.26 -16.05
C ASN A 60 14.19 -3.70 -16.58
N ASP A 61 14.55 -4.69 -15.76
CA ASP A 61 14.54 -6.09 -16.18
C ASP A 61 13.09 -6.60 -16.35
N ALA A 62 12.21 -6.26 -15.42
CA ALA A 62 10.79 -6.60 -15.48
C ALA A 62 10.11 -5.94 -16.69
N GLU A 63 10.40 -4.67 -16.96
CA GLU A 63 9.92 -3.96 -18.15
C GLU A 63 10.41 -4.65 -19.42
N THR A 64 11.72 -4.91 -19.53
CA THR A 64 12.32 -5.54 -20.71
C THR A 64 11.69 -6.90 -21.00
N CYS A 65 11.45 -7.69 -19.95
CA CYS A 65 10.78 -8.98 -20.06
C CYS A 65 9.34 -8.84 -20.58
N LEU A 66 8.53 -7.97 -19.98
CA LEU A 66 7.15 -7.75 -20.41
C LEU A 66 7.08 -7.19 -21.83
N ARG A 67 7.96 -6.26 -22.20
CA ARG A 67 8.03 -5.72 -23.57
C ARG A 67 8.39 -6.79 -24.60
N SER A 68 9.27 -7.71 -24.24
CA SER A 68 9.60 -8.87 -25.09
C SER A 68 8.40 -9.81 -25.29
N ALA A 69 7.43 -9.80 -24.36
CA ALA A 69 6.18 -10.53 -24.44
C ALA A 69 5.03 -9.74 -25.11
N GLY A 70 5.31 -8.56 -25.67
CA GLY A 70 4.33 -7.76 -26.42
C GLY A 70 3.62 -6.68 -25.61
N TRP A 71 4.03 -6.43 -24.37
CA TRP A 71 3.54 -5.29 -23.58
C TRP A 71 4.17 -3.99 -24.07
N THR A 72 3.41 -2.89 -24.06
CA THR A 72 3.85 -1.59 -24.57
C THR A 72 3.75 -0.50 -23.51
N PRO A 73 4.62 0.51 -23.53
CA PRO A 73 4.52 1.67 -22.64
C PRO A 73 3.14 2.33 -22.71
N ALA A 74 2.59 2.67 -21.55
CA ALA A 74 1.28 3.29 -21.41
C ALA A 74 1.35 4.52 -20.51
N THR A 75 0.23 5.24 -20.42
CA THR A 75 0.05 6.34 -19.48
C THR A 75 -1.18 6.09 -18.64
N LEU A 76 -1.11 6.40 -17.35
CA LEU A 76 -2.27 6.31 -16.48
C LEU A 76 -3.29 7.41 -16.84
N PRO A 77 -4.59 7.17 -16.64
CA PRO A 77 -5.61 8.20 -16.80
C PRO A 77 -5.30 9.45 -15.98
N LYS A 78 -5.65 10.64 -16.51
CA LYS A 78 -5.37 11.95 -15.89
C LYS A 78 -5.85 12.09 -14.44
N TYR A 79 -6.92 11.38 -14.06
CA TYR A 79 -7.52 11.43 -12.73
C TYR A 79 -7.09 10.28 -11.81
N SER A 80 -6.04 9.55 -12.19
CA SER A 80 -5.46 8.54 -11.32
C SER A 80 -4.88 9.21 -10.06
N PRO A 81 -5.14 8.67 -8.86
CA PRO A 81 -4.42 9.06 -7.66
C PRO A 81 -2.90 9.07 -7.86
N GLN A 82 -2.19 9.84 -7.04
CA GLN A 82 -0.74 9.81 -7.02
C GLN A 82 -0.28 8.56 -6.24
N TYR A 83 -0.01 7.47 -6.95
CA TYR A 83 0.35 6.15 -6.39
C TYR A 83 1.85 5.96 -6.09
N TYR A 84 2.67 6.99 -6.31
CA TYR A 84 4.12 6.95 -6.11
C TYR A 84 4.64 8.34 -5.78
N ASP A 85 5.82 8.43 -5.17
CA ASP A 85 6.54 9.68 -4.97
C ASP A 85 7.34 10.03 -6.23
N PRO A 86 6.97 11.07 -7.00
CA PRO A 86 7.66 11.40 -8.24
C PRO A 86 9.10 11.90 -8.03
N ALA A 87 9.49 12.24 -6.81
CA ALA A 87 10.85 12.68 -6.51
C ALA A 87 11.82 11.50 -6.25
N ILE A 88 11.29 10.31 -5.92
CA ILE A 88 12.10 9.21 -5.38
C ILE A 88 11.84 7.89 -6.11
N ASP A 89 10.59 7.62 -6.49
CA ASP A 89 10.18 6.30 -6.95
C ASP A 89 10.42 6.11 -8.44
N GLU A 90 11.08 5.00 -8.79
CA GLU A 90 11.13 4.49 -10.16
C GLU A 90 9.85 3.68 -10.45
N GLN A 91 9.14 4.06 -11.51
CA GLN A 91 7.95 3.34 -11.96
C GLN A 91 7.90 3.22 -13.48
N THR A 92 7.32 2.12 -13.95
CA THR A 92 6.96 1.90 -15.36
C THR A 92 5.51 1.44 -15.45
N VAL A 93 4.78 2.00 -16.42
CA VAL A 93 3.39 1.63 -16.73
C VAL A 93 3.34 0.95 -18.08
N LEU A 94 2.81 -0.27 -18.14
CA LEU A 94 2.69 -1.07 -19.36
C LEU A 94 1.25 -1.51 -19.58
N VAL A 95 0.88 -1.67 -20.84
CA VAL A 95 -0.41 -2.21 -21.28
C VAL A 95 -0.22 -3.33 -22.29
N PHE A 96 -1.11 -4.31 -22.31
CA PHE A 96 -1.16 -5.32 -23.36
C PHE A 96 -2.24 -4.98 -24.39
N GLY A 97 -1.83 -4.61 -25.61
CA GLY A 97 -2.76 -4.14 -26.65
C GLY A 97 -3.46 -2.83 -26.27
N ASP A 98 -4.71 -2.67 -26.70
CA ASP A 98 -5.55 -1.50 -26.40
C ASP A 98 -6.52 -1.75 -25.22
N ASP A 99 -6.26 -2.76 -24.41
CA ASP A 99 -7.15 -3.19 -23.32
C ASP A 99 -6.86 -2.39 -22.03
N PRO A 100 -7.78 -1.50 -21.60
CA PRO A 100 -7.58 -0.69 -20.41
C PRO A 100 -7.56 -1.50 -19.11
N GLU A 101 -8.03 -2.75 -19.11
CA GLU A 101 -7.99 -3.64 -17.96
C GLU A 101 -6.66 -4.42 -17.87
N ALA A 102 -5.90 -4.47 -18.97
CA ALA A 102 -4.61 -5.13 -19.05
C ALA A 102 -3.45 -4.15 -18.76
N VAL A 103 -3.58 -3.33 -17.71
CA VAL A 103 -2.55 -2.38 -17.28
C VAL A 103 -1.81 -2.92 -16.05
N VAL A 104 -0.48 -2.91 -16.12
CA VAL A 104 0.42 -3.24 -15.01
C VAL A 104 1.36 -2.09 -14.72
N ILE A 105 1.56 -1.81 -13.43
CA ILE A 105 2.50 -0.83 -12.94
C ILE A 105 3.59 -1.57 -12.17
N LEU A 106 4.82 -1.37 -12.61
CA LEU A 106 6.02 -1.87 -11.95
C LEU A 106 6.58 -0.77 -11.06
N LEU A 107 6.86 -1.10 -9.81
CA LEU A 107 7.51 -0.24 -8.82
C LEU A 107 8.82 -0.90 -8.39
N SER A 108 9.87 -0.10 -8.21
CA SER A 108 11.10 -0.59 -7.59
C SER A 108 10.85 -1.00 -6.13
N ALA A 109 11.52 -2.05 -5.66
CA ALA A 109 11.53 -2.47 -4.28
C ALA A 109 12.36 -1.56 -3.37
N ASP A 110 13.35 -0.85 -3.92
CA ASP A 110 14.32 -0.04 -3.18
C ASP A 110 13.71 0.95 -2.17
N PRO A 111 12.66 1.72 -2.51
CA PRO A 111 12.08 2.66 -1.57
C PRO A 111 11.23 2.01 -0.48
N TRP A 112 10.97 0.69 -0.50
CA TRP A 112 10.02 0.02 0.41
C TRP A 112 10.73 -0.82 1.49
N PRO A 113 10.84 -0.32 2.74
CA PRO A 113 11.60 -1.01 3.78
C PRO A 113 11.07 -2.41 4.11
N GLY A 114 11.93 -3.41 3.99
CA GLY A 114 11.62 -4.80 4.34
C GLY A 114 10.83 -5.58 3.28
N VAL A 115 10.50 -4.96 2.15
CA VAL A 115 9.84 -5.60 1.00
C VAL A 115 10.90 -6.08 0.01
N GLY A 116 11.76 -7.02 0.44
CA GLY A 116 12.72 -7.67 -0.44
C GLY A 116 12.07 -8.76 -1.27
N VAL A 117 12.14 -8.66 -2.60
CA VAL A 117 11.52 -9.62 -3.52
C VAL A 117 12.36 -10.89 -3.66
N SER A 118 13.69 -10.75 -3.51
CA SER A 118 14.67 -11.85 -3.48
C SER A 118 14.71 -12.63 -2.15
N SER A 119 14.02 -12.18 -1.10
CA SER A 119 14.02 -12.80 0.24
C SER A 119 12.80 -13.70 0.46
N SER A 120 12.39 -14.47 -0.55
CA SER A 120 11.57 -15.67 -0.30
C SER A 120 12.48 -16.75 0.29
N GLU A 121 12.89 -16.55 1.54
CA GLU A 121 13.42 -17.64 2.33
C GLU A 121 12.35 -18.74 2.35
N SER A 122 12.68 -19.86 1.70
CA SER A 122 11.90 -21.10 1.59
C SER A 122 10.62 -21.06 0.74
N ALA A 123 10.76 -21.33 -0.56
CA ALA A 123 9.72 -22.06 -1.28
C ALA A 123 10.30 -22.86 -2.45
N GLY A 124 10.52 -24.16 -2.25
CA GLY A 124 10.65 -25.08 -3.37
C GLY A 124 9.33 -25.14 -4.14
N ASP A 125 9.38 -25.03 -5.48
CA ASP A 125 8.35 -25.32 -6.53
C ASP A 125 6.85 -25.03 -6.30
N CYS A 126 6.44 -24.49 -5.15
CA CYS A 126 5.06 -24.31 -4.69
C CYS A 126 4.95 -23.10 -3.74
N ALA A 127 5.67 -22.01 -4.01
CA ALA A 127 5.57 -20.77 -3.22
C ALA A 127 4.12 -20.24 -3.22
N PRO A 128 3.44 -20.17 -2.06
CA PRO A 128 2.08 -19.68 -1.99
C PRO A 128 2.12 -18.15 -2.03
N CYS A 129 1.61 -17.59 -3.13
CA CYS A 129 1.25 -16.19 -3.36
C CYS A 129 2.32 -15.11 -3.00
N PRO A 130 2.79 -14.31 -3.97
CA PRO A 130 3.80 -13.29 -3.72
C PRO A 130 3.18 -12.03 -3.09
N TYR A 131 2.68 -12.13 -1.86
CA TYR A 131 2.22 -10.99 -1.05
C TYR A 131 3.22 -10.75 0.10
N PRO A 132 3.45 -9.48 0.50
CA PRO A 132 4.22 -9.18 1.70
C PRO A 132 3.47 -9.72 2.94
N THR A 133 4.17 -10.09 4.02
CA THR A 133 3.50 -10.31 5.31
C THR A 133 2.80 -9.04 5.79
N LEU A 134 1.76 -9.14 6.61
CA LEU A 134 0.99 -7.98 7.06
C LEU A 134 1.86 -6.94 7.77
N SER A 135 2.79 -7.40 8.61
CA SER A 135 3.77 -6.56 9.28
C SER A 135 4.70 -5.82 8.30
N LYS A 136 5.13 -6.48 7.21
CA LYS A 136 5.97 -5.87 6.17
C LYS A 136 5.18 -4.86 5.34
N LEU A 137 3.95 -5.19 4.95
CA LEU A 137 3.05 -4.28 4.25
C LEU A 137 2.81 -3.01 5.08
N TYR A 138 2.42 -3.18 6.33
CA TYR A 138 2.17 -2.08 7.25
C TYR A 138 3.42 -1.21 7.42
N ASN A 139 4.56 -1.83 7.77
CA ASN A 139 5.81 -1.11 7.99
C ASN A 139 6.22 -0.31 6.76
N ALA A 140 6.14 -0.89 5.56
CA ALA A 140 6.52 -0.22 4.33
C ALA A 140 5.62 1.00 4.05
N LEU A 141 4.29 0.86 4.21
CA LEU A 141 3.35 1.96 4.04
C LEU A 141 3.56 3.07 5.09
N ALA A 142 3.76 2.71 6.36
CA ALA A 142 3.97 3.64 7.47
C ALA A 142 5.29 4.40 7.37
N GLN A 143 6.39 3.71 7.05
CA GLN A 143 7.67 4.37 6.82
C GLN A 143 7.56 5.34 5.65
N ARG A 144 6.93 4.93 4.53
CA ARG A 144 6.78 5.79 3.35
C ARG A 144 5.85 6.97 3.56
N SER A 145 4.78 6.83 4.37
CA SER A 145 3.93 7.96 4.71
C SER A 145 4.68 9.00 5.54
N LEU A 146 5.61 8.56 6.39
CA LEU A 146 6.49 9.45 7.13
C LEU A 146 7.60 10.02 6.25
N ASP A 147 8.14 9.30 5.28
CA ASP A 147 9.31 9.76 4.50
C ASP A 147 8.97 10.68 3.34
N THR A 148 7.78 10.55 2.73
CA THR A 148 7.42 11.35 1.56
C THR A 148 7.04 12.79 1.92
N ASP A 149 7.61 13.75 1.18
CA ASP A 149 7.18 15.14 1.18
C ASP A 149 6.08 15.42 0.15
N CYS A 150 5.71 14.43 -0.68
CA CYS A 150 4.59 14.53 -1.61
C CYS A 150 3.25 14.35 -0.87
N ASP A 151 2.53 15.45 -0.63
CA ASP A 151 1.24 15.42 0.08
C ASP A 151 0.20 14.50 -0.58
N ALA A 152 0.10 14.52 -1.91
CA ALA A 152 -0.86 13.70 -2.63
C ALA A 152 -0.57 12.19 -2.45
N PHE A 153 0.71 11.80 -2.50
CA PHE A 153 1.12 10.42 -2.26
C PHE A 153 0.93 10.03 -0.80
N ARG A 154 1.29 10.91 0.15
CA ARG A 154 1.04 10.68 1.59
C ARG A 154 -0.44 10.45 1.88
N CYS A 155 -1.32 11.25 1.29
CA CYS A 155 -2.77 11.06 1.39
C CYS A 155 -3.20 9.69 0.89
N TYR A 156 -2.64 9.22 -0.22
CA TYR A 156 -2.91 7.88 -0.74
C TYR A 156 -2.41 6.77 0.20
N LEU A 157 -1.17 6.85 0.70
CA LEU A 157 -0.64 5.87 1.68
C LEU A 157 -1.48 5.82 2.96
N ASN A 158 -1.90 6.99 3.46
CA ASN A 158 -2.77 7.10 4.62
C ASN A 158 -4.15 6.48 4.37
N LEU A 159 -4.68 6.55 3.14
CA LEU A 159 -5.89 5.86 2.75
C LEU A 159 -5.70 4.33 2.76
N GLN A 160 -4.56 3.83 2.27
CA GLN A 160 -4.24 2.39 2.32
C GLN A 160 -4.16 1.90 3.78
N LEU A 161 -3.48 2.65 4.65
CA LEU A 161 -3.42 2.38 6.09
C LEU A 161 -4.82 2.38 6.71
N ALA A 162 -5.65 3.39 6.42
CA ALA A 162 -7.02 3.45 6.93
C ALA A 162 -7.86 2.22 6.54
N TYR A 163 -7.70 1.72 5.30
CA TYR A 163 -8.36 0.47 4.89
C TYR A 163 -7.87 -0.75 5.66
N LEU A 164 -6.58 -0.84 5.99
CA LEU A 164 -6.08 -1.91 6.86
C LEU A 164 -6.74 -1.85 8.24
N TYR A 165 -6.80 -0.68 8.89
CA TYR A 165 -7.46 -0.55 10.20
C TYR A 165 -8.96 -0.83 10.14
N LEU A 166 -9.64 -0.47 9.04
CA LEU A 166 -11.08 -0.68 8.89
C LEU A 166 -11.45 -2.16 8.67
N HIS A 167 -10.56 -2.95 8.08
CA HIS A 167 -10.92 -4.29 7.58
C HIS A 167 -10.06 -5.44 8.11
N CYS A 168 -8.86 -5.17 8.61
CA CYS A 168 -7.93 -6.19 9.06
C CYS A 168 -7.93 -6.28 10.59
N ALA A 169 -8.64 -7.27 11.14
CA ALA A 169 -8.75 -7.45 12.59
C ALA A 169 -7.40 -7.74 13.27
N GLU A 170 -6.43 -8.30 12.55
CA GLU A 170 -5.10 -8.58 13.08
C GLU A 170 -4.36 -7.30 13.50
N LEU A 171 -4.57 -6.17 12.83
CA LEU A 171 -3.99 -4.87 13.22
C LEU A 171 -4.49 -4.38 14.58
N ALA A 172 -5.69 -4.79 15.01
CA ALA A 172 -6.22 -4.44 16.33
C ALA A 172 -5.68 -5.36 17.44
N SER A 173 -4.95 -6.43 17.08
CA SER A 173 -4.37 -7.33 18.07
C SER A 173 -3.24 -6.63 18.83
N PRO A 174 -3.21 -6.70 20.17
CA PRO A 174 -2.09 -6.21 20.97
C PRO A 174 -0.74 -6.84 20.59
N ASP A 175 -0.76 -8.06 20.04
CA ASP A 175 0.47 -8.76 19.64
C ASP A 175 1.05 -8.22 18.32
N PHE A 176 0.23 -7.58 17.48
CA PHE A 176 0.68 -7.10 16.17
C PHE A 176 1.78 -6.05 16.30
N VAL A 177 1.70 -5.16 17.29
CA VAL A 177 2.73 -4.13 17.55
C VAL A 177 4.12 -4.75 17.78
N LEU A 178 4.18 -5.95 18.36
CA LEU A 178 5.44 -6.65 18.63
C LEU A 178 6.09 -7.20 17.36
N THR A 179 5.30 -7.41 16.31
CA THR A 179 5.79 -7.86 14.99
C THR A 179 6.41 -6.73 14.17
N LEU A 180 6.21 -5.47 14.59
CA LEU A 180 6.72 -4.29 13.90
C LEU A 180 8.14 -3.92 14.37
N PRO A 181 8.96 -3.32 13.50
CA PRO A 181 10.19 -2.64 13.89
C PRO A 181 9.94 -1.58 14.97
N GLU A 182 10.87 -1.46 15.92
CA GLU A 182 10.70 -0.61 17.11
C GLU A 182 10.39 0.85 16.77
N ASP A 183 10.96 1.35 15.68
CA ASP A 183 10.84 2.73 15.24
C ASP A 183 9.45 3.10 14.68
N ILE A 184 8.62 2.11 14.35
CA ILE A 184 7.25 2.32 13.82
C ILE A 184 6.16 1.91 14.82
N ARG A 185 6.51 1.23 15.91
CA ARG A 185 5.53 0.79 16.91
C ARG A 185 4.69 1.93 17.46
N GLN A 186 5.30 3.09 17.71
CA GLN A 186 4.57 4.24 18.24
C GLN A 186 3.56 4.78 17.22
N TYR A 187 3.97 4.96 15.96
CA TYR A 187 3.07 5.36 14.87
C TYR A 187 1.86 4.44 14.74
N HIS A 188 2.06 3.13 14.89
CA HIS A 188 0.97 2.16 14.90
C HIS A 188 -0.02 2.36 16.04
N LEU A 189 0.49 2.58 17.26
CA LEU A 189 -0.35 2.84 18.43
C LEU A 189 -1.09 4.18 18.31
N ASP A 190 -0.43 5.20 17.80
CA ASP A 190 -1.02 6.52 17.59
C ASP A 190 -2.14 6.48 16.55
N TRP A 191 -1.94 5.77 15.45
CA TRP A 191 -2.99 5.51 14.48
C TRP A 191 -4.16 4.72 15.09
N ALA A 192 -3.87 3.66 15.85
CA ALA A 192 -4.89 2.81 16.48
C ALA A 192 -5.71 3.55 17.56
N SER A 193 -5.09 4.52 18.24
CA SER A 193 -5.75 5.31 19.29
C SER A 193 -6.85 6.24 18.77
N GLU A 194 -6.80 6.57 17.48
CA GLU A 194 -7.64 7.59 16.84
C GLU A 194 -7.72 8.94 17.60
N THR A 195 -6.65 9.28 18.33
CA THR A 195 -6.56 10.52 19.11
C THR A 195 -5.87 11.63 18.34
N LEU A 196 -4.92 11.28 17.47
CA LEU A 196 -4.19 12.21 16.63
C LEU A 196 -4.77 12.30 15.23
N CYS A 197 -4.81 13.52 14.68
CA CYS A 197 -5.06 13.74 13.27
C CYS A 197 -3.79 13.39 12.50
N ILE A 198 -3.63 12.13 12.09
CA ILE A 198 -2.36 11.64 11.51
C ILE A 198 -1.97 12.38 10.22
N GLN A 199 -2.95 12.87 9.46
CA GLN A 199 -2.67 13.60 8.22
C GLN A 199 -2.19 15.03 8.45
N ALA A 200 -2.31 15.57 9.67
CA ALA A 200 -1.91 16.94 9.96
C ALA A 200 -0.38 17.08 9.91
N PRO A 201 0.16 18.16 9.29
CA PRO A 201 1.61 18.37 9.22
C PRO A 201 2.32 18.35 10.57
N GLN A 202 1.67 18.88 11.63
CA GLN A 202 2.20 18.85 13.00
C GLN A 202 2.32 17.43 13.54
N THR A 203 1.36 16.56 13.21
CA THR A 203 1.40 15.15 13.59
C THR A 203 2.45 14.40 12.80
N ILE A 204 2.57 14.62 11.49
CA ILE A 204 3.64 14.00 10.69
C ILE A 204 5.03 14.36 11.23
N GLN A 205 5.27 15.63 11.55
CA GLN A 205 6.53 16.05 12.14
C GLN A 205 6.79 15.40 13.51
N HIS A 206 5.76 15.36 14.36
CA HIS A 206 5.82 14.67 15.65
C HIS A 206 6.18 13.19 15.51
N GLU A 207 5.49 12.46 14.63
CA GLU A 207 5.76 11.04 14.37
C GLU A 207 7.16 10.79 13.79
N ARG A 208 7.65 11.68 12.92
CA ARG A 208 9.04 11.65 12.44
C ARG A 208 10.03 11.77 13.61
N GLU A 209 9.80 12.71 14.53
CA GLU A 209 10.67 12.91 15.71
C GLU A 209 10.65 11.73 16.67
N VAL A 210 9.46 11.18 16.92
CA VAL A 210 9.25 9.96 17.70
C VAL A 210 10.03 8.79 17.09
N ARG A 211 9.90 8.55 15.78
CA ARG A 211 10.63 7.50 15.06
C ARG A 211 12.14 7.68 15.20
N GLU A 212 12.65 8.90 15.02
CA GLU A 212 14.08 9.19 15.17
C GLU A 212 14.58 8.97 16.60
N ARG A 213 13.78 9.29 17.62
CA ARG A 213 14.11 8.99 19.01
C ARG A 213 14.09 7.49 19.29
N ALA A 214 13.12 6.75 18.74
CA ALA A 214 13.06 5.31 18.86
C ALA A 214 14.29 4.63 18.23
N ARG A 215 14.73 5.08 17.05
CA ARG A 215 15.99 4.61 16.42
C ARG A 215 17.23 4.81 17.28
N ARG A 216 17.27 5.89 18.07
CA ARG A 216 18.36 6.16 19.02
C ARG A 216 18.24 5.41 20.34
N GLY A 217 17.11 4.77 20.62
CA GLY A 217 16.80 4.17 21.91
C GLY A 217 16.33 5.16 22.99
N ASP A 218 16.02 6.41 22.60
CA ASP A 218 15.62 7.51 23.50
C ASP A 218 14.09 7.71 23.58
N TRP A 219 13.34 6.72 23.09
CA TRP A 219 11.88 6.70 23.13
C TRP A 219 11.39 5.52 23.95
N VAL A 220 10.49 5.79 24.90
CA VAL A 220 9.76 4.76 25.63
C VAL A 220 8.40 4.62 24.99
N LEU A 221 8.08 3.41 24.51
CA LEU A 221 6.82 3.12 23.84
C LEU A 221 5.61 3.49 24.73
N MET A 222 4.70 4.29 24.19
CA MET A 222 3.49 4.76 24.87
C MET A 222 2.28 3.99 24.35
N TYR A 223 1.87 2.94 25.07
CA TYR A 223 0.76 2.06 24.69
C TYR A 223 -0.60 2.74 24.53
N GLN A 224 -0.80 3.91 25.13
CA GLN A 224 -2.03 4.71 25.00
C GLN A 224 -1.95 5.78 23.90
N GLY A 225 -0.90 5.75 23.08
CA GLY A 225 -0.57 6.83 22.14
C GLY A 225 0.31 7.92 22.76
N SER A 226 0.85 8.77 21.89
CA SER A 226 1.79 9.84 22.19
C SER A 226 1.16 11.24 22.12
N ALA A 227 -0.18 11.32 21.98
CA ALA A 227 -0.91 12.57 21.84
C ALA A 227 -0.69 13.60 22.97
N GLU A 228 -0.33 13.14 24.18
CA GLU A 228 -0.04 14.04 25.31
C GLU A 228 1.31 14.74 25.21
N VAL A 229 2.20 14.27 24.34
CA VAL A 229 3.56 14.81 24.19
C VAL A 229 3.79 15.46 22.83
N GLY A 230 2.83 15.41 21.91
CA GLY A 230 2.86 16.14 20.66
C GLY A 230 1.77 15.74 19.67
N GLY A 231 1.89 16.25 18.44
CA GLY A 231 0.90 16.06 17.37
C GLY A 231 -0.36 16.93 17.52
N LEU A 232 -1.20 16.93 16.47
CA LEU A 232 -2.49 17.60 16.49
C LEU A 232 -3.58 16.61 16.92
N LYS A 233 -4.23 16.85 18.06
CA LYS A 233 -5.35 16.03 18.54
C LYS A 233 -6.59 16.25 17.67
N ILE A 234 -7.38 15.19 17.48
CA ILE A 234 -8.70 15.28 16.85
C ILE A 234 -9.66 15.98 17.83
N ASP A 235 -10.31 17.05 17.38
CA ASP A 235 -11.35 17.74 18.17
C ASP A 235 -12.68 17.00 18.07
N ARG A 236 -12.83 15.96 18.91
CA ARG A 236 -14.02 15.12 18.95
C ARG A 236 -15.27 15.88 19.41
N GLU A 237 -15.12 16.93 20.22
CA GLU A 237 -16.24 17.78 20.63
C GLU A 237 -16.78 18.58 19.45
N TYR A 238 -15.88 19.17 18.66
CA TYR A 238 -16.25 19.85 17.43
C TYR A 238 -16.89 18.89 16.41
N GLU A 239 -16.34 17.69 16.20
CA GLU A 239 -16.93 16.67 15.34
C GLU A 239 -18.35 16.30 15.79
N ALA A 240 -18.55 16.05 17.08
CA ALA A 240 -19.87 15.73 17.64
C ALA A 240 -20.86 16.89 17.48
N ALA A 241 -20.43 18.13 17.72
CA ALA A 241 -21.25 19.31 17.52
C ALA A 241 -21.62 19.52 16.03
N LEU A 242 -20.69 19.26 15.11
CA LEU A 242 -20.94 19.34 13.67
C LEU A 242 -21.94 18.28 13.22
N LEU A 243 -21.78 17.03 13.65
CA LEU A 243 -22.70 15.93 13.37
C LEU A 243 -24.11 16.24 13.89
N ALA A 244 -24.23 16.74 15.13
CA ALA A 244 -25.51 17.15 15.71
C ALA A 244 -26.20 18.24 14.87
N ARG A 245 -25.44 19.23 14.38
CA ARG A 245 -25.96 20.31 13.51
C ARG A 245 -26.43 19.79 12.15
N VAL A 246 -25.71 18.85 11.54
CA VAL A 246 -26.09 18.23 10.27
C VAL A 246 -27.37 17.40 10.44
N SER A 247 -27.44 16.58 11.49
CA SER A 247 -28.63 15.78 11.80
C SER A 247 -29.86 16.65 12.08
N ALA A 248 -29.71 17.75 12.82
CA ALA A 248 -30.79 18.70 13.07
C ALA A 248 -31.33 19.33 11.77
N LYS A 249 -30.45 19.72 10.84
CA LYS A 249 -30.87 20.24 9.52
C LYS A 249 -31.56 19.18 8.66
N ALA A 250 -31.09 17.94 8.69
CA ALA A 250 -31.71 16.84 7.95
C ALA A 250 -33.13 16.51 8.48
N GLY A 251 -33.32 16.53 9.80
CA GLY A 251 -34.64 16.31 10.43
C GLY A 251 -35.66 17.43 10.16
N VAL A 252 -35.21 18.69 10.09
CA VAL A 252 -36.07 19.83 9.71
C VAL A 252 -36.58 19.68 8.27
N THR A 253 -35.75 19.18 7.36
CA THR A 253 -36.10 19.04 5.93
C THR A 253 -37.13 17.93 5.67
N GLN A 254 -37.23 16.92 6.56
CA GLN A 254 -38.26 15.87 6.48
C GLN A 254 -39.62 16.29 7.05
N THR A 255 -39.65 17.25 7.99
CA THR A 255 -40.89 17.68 8.66
C THR A 255 -41.66 18.72 7.84
N GLU A 256 -41.01 19.39 6.89
CA GLU A 256 -41.65 20.37 5.99
C GLU A 256 -42.20 19.77 4.67
N ARG A 257 -42.18 18.43 4.51
CA ARG A 257 -42.68 17.71 3.32
C ARG A 257 -43.95 16.88 3.55
N THR A 258 -44.66 17.11 4.65
CA THR A 258 -46.00 16.57 4.93
C THR A 258 -47.02 17.69 4.93
#